data_AF-A0A9D2SMY9-F1
#
_entry.id   AF-A0A9D2SMY9-F1
#
_cell.length_a   1.000
_cell.length_b   1.000
_cell.length_c   1.000
_cell.angle_alpha   90.00
_cell.angle_beta   90.00
_cell.angle_gamma   90.00
#
_symmetry.space_group_name_H-M   'P 1'
#
loop_
_entity.id
_entity.type
_entity.pdbx_description
1 polymer ?
#
loop_
_entity_poly.entity_id
_entity_poly.type
_entity_poly.pdbx_seq_one_letter_code
_entity_poly.pdbx_strand_id
1 'polypeptide(L)' 'MATTPTQIRIDADIKKQATDLFNNLGLDMSGAVNLFLHQCVLRGGLPFSVEMPRYSQRTPDAMNEARRISRDPDEL' A
#
# COMPACT_ATOMS: atom_id res chain seq x y z
N MET A 1 26.15 13.61 -3.20
CA MET A 1 24.91 14.43 -3.11
C MET A 1 24.82 14.96 -1.69
N ALA A 2 24.32 16.18 -1.50
CA ALA A 2 24.15 16.74 -0.15
C ALA A 2 22.96 16.05 0.55
N THR A 3 23.13 15.67 1.81
CA THR A 3 22.04 15.17 2.66
C THR A 3 21.51 16.28 3.53
N THR A 4 20.21 16.29 3.80
CA THR A 4 19.57 17.23 4.73
C THR A 4 18.91 16.43 5.85
N PRO A 5 19.18 16.76 7.13
CA PRO A 5 18.56 16.06 8.25
C PRO A 5 17.04 16.31 8.25
N THR A 6 16.26 15.26 8.49
CA THR A 6 14.80 15.33 8.55
C THR A 6 14.30 14.76 9.88
N GLN A 7 13.47 15.51 10.60
CA GLN A 7 12.86 15.07 11.85
C GLN A 7 11.38 14.71 11.62
N ILE A 8 11.02 13.47 11.93
CA ILE A 8 9.66 12.94 11.72
C ILE A 8 9.13 12.42 13.07
N ARG A 9 7.90 12.79 13.41
CA ARG A 9 7.20 12.22 14.58
C ARG A 9 6.53 10.91 14.15
N ILE A 10 6.82 9.85 14.87
CA ILE A 10 6.30 8.51 14.59
C ILE A 10 5.81 7.94 15.92
N ASP A 11 4.69 7.21 15.88
CA ASP A 11 4.25 6.42 17.01
C ASP A 11 5.37 5.46 17.46
N ALA A 12 5.54 5.31 18.78
CA ALA A 12 6.65 4.56 19.34
C ALA A 12 6.57 3.06 19.01
N ASP A 13 5.37 2.49 18.99
CA ASP A 13 5.16 1.09 18.70
C ASP A 13 5.37 0.81 17.21
N ILE A 14 4.83 1.65 16.32
CA ILE A 14 5.09 1.58 14.87
C ILE A 14 6.58 1.70 14.57
N LYS A 15 7.29 2.63 15.23
CA LYS A 15 8.74 2.77 15.05
C LYS A 15 9.48 1.48 15.44
N LYS A 16 9.09 0.85 16.55
CA LYS A 16 9.70 -0.41 17.00
C LYS A 16 9.46 -1.52 15.98
N GLN A 17 8.21 -1.74 15.57
CA GLN A 17 7.86 -2.77 14.59
C GLN A 17 8.60 -2.59 13.26
N ALA A 18 8.63 -1.34 12.74
CA ALA A 18 9.32 -1.04 11.49
C ALA A 18 10.84 -1.25 11.61
N THR A 19 11.44 -0.89 12.75
CA THR A 19 12.88 -1.12 12.99
C THR A 19 13.20 -2.61 12.99
N ASP A 20 12.42 -3.42 13.70
CA ASP A 20 12.60 -4.87 13.76
C ASP A 20 12.45 -5.49 12.35
N LEU A 21 11.46 -5.03 11.57
CA LEU A 21 11.24 -5.46 10.19
C LEU A 21 12.44 -5.12 9.27
N PHE A 22 12.90 -3.87 9.29
CA PHE A 22 13.98 -3.44 8.40
C PHE A 22 15.32 -4.09 8.77
N ASN A 23 15.59 -4.29 10.06
CA ASN A 23 16.78 -5.01 10.51
C ASN A 23 16.81 -6.45 9.97
N ASN A 24 15.67 -7.13 9.92
CA ASN A 24 15.56 -8.47 9.32
C ASN A 24 15.82 -8.46 7.80
N LEU A 25 15.61 -7.32 7.14
CA LEU A 25 15.91 -7.11 5.72
C LEU A 25 17.34 -6.57 5.48
N GLY A 26 18.14 -6.39 6.54
CA GLY A 26 19.49 -5.81 6.45
C GLY A 26 19.50 -4.30 6.17
N LEU A 27 18.42 -3.59 6.53
CA LEU A 27 18.26 -2.15 6.33
C LEU A 27 18.12 -1.43 7.67
N ASP A 28 18.72 -0.26 7.78
CA ASP A 28 18.43 0.66 8.87
C ASP A 28 17.21 1.54 8.55
N MET A 29 16.68 2.22 9.58
CA MET A 29 15.50 3.09 9.43
C MET A 29 15.71 4.17 8.37
N SER A 30 16.91 4.77 8.32
CA SER A 30 17.24 5.83 7.37
C SER A 30 17.29 5.31 5.94
N GLY A 31 17.89 4.14 5.72
CA GLY A 31 17.93 3.47 4.43
C GLY A 31 16.54 3.11 3.92
N ALA A 32 15.67 2.57 4.78
CA ALA A 32 14.28 2.25 4.43
C ALA A 32 13.46 3.50 4.06
N VAL A 33 13.58 4.60 4.83
CA VAL A 33 12.89 5.87 4.54
C VAL A 33 13.41 6.49 3.23
N ASN A 34 14.71 6.47 2.98
CA ASN A 34 15.27 6.94 1.71
C ASN A 34 14.75 6.11 0.54
N LEU A 35 14.72 4.78 0.66
CA LEU A 35 14.18 3.90 -0.37
C LEU A 35 12.72 4.23 -0.67
N PHE A 36 11.89 4.43 0.36
CA PHE A 36 10.50 4.84 0.22
C PHE A 36 10.39 6.16 -0.58
N LEU A 37 11.15 7.19 -0.21
CA LEU A 37 11.12 8.49 -0.90
C LEU A 37 11.58 8.38 -2.36
N HIS A 38 12.62 7.59 -2.63
CA HIS A 38 13.06 7.33 -4.01
C HIS A 38 11.97 6.65 -4.84
N GLN A 39 11.26 5.67 -4.27
CA GLN A 39 10.16 5.01 -4.96
C GLN A 39 8.99 5.98 -5.21
N CYS A 40 8.72 6.91 -4.28
CA CYS A 40 7.71 7.94 -4.50
C CYS A 40 8.04 8.82 -5.71
N VAL A 41 9.28 9.32 -5.76
CA VAL A 41 9.76 10.17 -6.86
C VAL A 41 9.75 9.43 -8.18
N LEU A 42 10.21 8.18 -8.20
CA LEU A 42 10.26 7.36 -9.41
C LEU A 42 8.88 7.12 -10.03
N ARG A 43 7.85 6.95 -9.20
CA ARG A 43 6.47 6.65 -9.65
C ARG A 43 5.58 7.88 -9.79
N GLY A 44 6.02 9.05 -9.31
CA GLY A 44 5.19 10.25 -9.26
C GLY A 44 4.00 10.13 -8.30
N GLY A 45 4.11 9.33 -7.23
CA GLY A 45 2.99 9.02 -6.34
C GLY A 45 3.41 8.12 -5.18
N LEU A 46 2.46 7.54 -4.44
CA LEU A 46 2.81 6.58 -3.39
C LEU A 46 3.26 5.24 -3.98
N PRO A 47 4.27 4.58 -3.38
CA PRO A 47 4.84 3.34 -3.91
C PRO A 47 4.03 2.10 -3.54
N PHE A 48 2.85 2.29 -2.97
CA PHE A 48 1.86 1.28 -2.62
C PHE A 48 0.46 1.79 -2.97
N SER A 49 -0.48 0.87 -3.18
CA SER A 49 -1.90 1.20 -3.33
C SER A 49 -2.45 1.76 -2.02
N VAL A 50 -3.09 2.92 -2.08
CA VAL A 50 -3.78 3.49 -0.92
C VAL A 50 -5.16 2.85 -0.84
N GLU A 51 -5.35 1.95 0.12
CA GLU A 51 -6.63 1.31 0.38
C GLU A 51 -7.18 1.80 1.72
N MET A 52 -8.48 2.07 1.79
CA MET A 52 -9.13 2.28 3.08
C MET A 52 -9.22 0.93 3.79
N PRO A 53 -8.75 0.80 5.05
CA PRO A 53 -8.78 -0.47 5.82
C PRO A 53 -10.18 -1.06 6.07
N ARG A 54 -11.24 -0.45 5.52
CA ARG A 54 -12.63 -0.91 5.60
C ARG A 54 -13.33 -0.60 4.29
N TYR A 55 -13.24 -1.54 3.35
CA TYR A 55 -14.30 -2.06 2.47
C TYR A 55 -13.63 -2.75 1.27
N SER A 56 -13.02 -3.91 1.52
CA SER A 56 -12.83 -4.91 0.46
C SER A 56 -14.16 -5.59 0.07
N GLN A 57 -15.31 -4.96 0.31
CA GLN A 57 -16.55 -5.36 -0.37
C GLN A 57 -16.57 -4.78 -1.78
N ARG A 58 -15.52 -5.03 -2.58
CA ARG A 58 -15.77 -5.24 -4.00
C ARG A 58 -16.56 -6.53 -4.06
N THR A 59 -17.86 -6.33 -4.04
CA THR A 59 -18.94 -7.29 -4.01
C THR A 59 -18.65 -8.44 -4.97
N PRO A 60 -18.53 -9.69 -4.48
CA PRO A 60 -18.63 -10.86 -5.34
C PRO A 60 -19.94 -10.87 -6.14
N ASP A 61 -20.98 -10.17 -5.66
CA ASP A 61 -22.30 -10.11 -6.30
C ASP A 61 -22.31 -9.39 -7.65
N ALA A 62 -21.48 -8.35 -7.87
CA ALA A 62 -21.45 -7.67 -9.17
C ALA A 62 -20.90 -8.59 -10.28
N MET A 63 -19.95 -9.48 -9.94
CA MET A 63 -19.45 -10.50 -10.88
C MET A 63 -20.46 -11.64 -11.08
N ASN A 64 -21.27 -11.96 -10.06
CA ASN A 64 -22.31 -12.98 -10.16
C ASN A 64 -23.55 -12.52 -10.93
N GLU A 65 -23.93 -11.25 -10.84
CA GLU A 65 -25.07 -10.68 -11.57
C GLU A 65 -24.80 -10.61 -13.08
N ALA A 66 -23.61 -10.19 -13.49
CA ALA A 66 -23.19 -10.25 -14.90
C ALA A 66 -23.20 -11.69 -15.47
N ARG A 67 -22.89 -12.69 -14.63
CA ARG A 67 -22.91 -14.11 -15.02
C ARG A 67 -24.31 -14.71 -15.11
N ARG A 68 -25.29 -14.11 -14.42
CA ARG A 68 -26.72 -14.48 -14.55
C ARG A 68 -27.32 -13.88 -15.83
N ILE A 69 -27.07 -12.60 -16.11
CA ILE A 69 -27.60 -11.92 -17.32
C ILE A 69 -27.04 -12.55 -18.61
N SER A 70 -25.79 -13.02 -18.61
CA SER A 70 -25.19 -13.64 -19.79
C SER A 70 -25.66 -15.08 -20.08
N ARG A 71 -26.51 -15.69 -19.23
CA ARG A 71 -26.93 -17.10 -19.35
C ARG A 71 -28.39 -17.33 -19.76
N ASP A 72 -29.25 -16.30 -19.76
CA ASP A 72 -30.64 -16.42 -20.20
C ASP A 72 -31.02 -15.30 -21.19
N PRO A 73 -31.00 -15.58 -22.51
CA PRO A 73 -31.51 -14.66 -23.54
C PRO A 73 -33.04 -14.63 -23.71
N ASP A 74 -33.81 -15.38 -22.92
CA ASP A 74 -35.24 -15.69 -23.20
C ASP A 74 -36.22 -15.20 -22.10
N GLU A 75 -36.04 -13.98 -21.59
CA GLU A 75 -37.13 -13.25 -20.93
C GLU A 75 -37.23 -11.81 -21.48
N LEU A 76 -37.78 -11.68 -22.69
CA LEU A 76 -38.45 -10.48 -23.20
C LEU A 76 -39.76 -10.88 -23.89
#